data_AF-A0A1V4PF94-F1
#
_entry.id   AF-A0A1V4PF94-F1
#
_cell.length_a   1.000
_cell.length_b   1.000
_cell.length_c   1.000
_cell.angle_alpha   90.00
_cell.angle_beta   90.00
_cell.angle_gamma   90.00
#
_symmetry.space_group_name_H-M   'P 1'
#
loop_
_entity.id
_entity.type
_entity.pdbx_description
1 polymer ?
#
loop_
_entity_poly.entity_id
_entity_poly.type
_entity_poly.pdbx_seq_one_letter_code
_entity_poly.pdbx_strand_id
1 'polypeptide(L)'
;MCQYSAVDGFAGDYHIAHLGRFAMGGFGVVMTEATAISPQGRLTYGDLGLWSDTQVLPMARIVNLLHSLGATAGVQLGHAGAKSATL
;
A
#
# COMPACT_ATOMS: atom_id res chain seq x y z
N MET A 1 5.04 -6.54 -3.12
CA MET A 1 5.23 -6.48 -4.59
C MET A 1 4.57 -5.21 -5.07
N CYS A 2 5.32 -4.27 -5.63
CA CYS A 2 4.73 -2.99 -6.04
C CYS A 2 3.73 -3.18 -7.18
N GLN A 3 2.59 -2.50 -7.08
CA GLN A 3 1.49 -2.56 -8.03
C GLN A 3 1.42 -1.31 -8.91
N TYR A 4 2.11 -0.23 -8.52
CA TYR A 4 2.20 1.01 -9.30
C TYR A 4 0.83 1.58 -9.69
N SER A 5 -0.15 1.42 -8.79
CA SER A 5 -1.57 1.69 -9.05
C SER A 5 -2.15 2.78 -8.14
N ALA A 6 -1.31 3.46 -7.35
CA ALA A 6 -1.70 4.60 -6.56
C ALA A 6 -1.78 5.87 -7.43
N VAL A 7 -2.60 6.82 -7.00
CA VAL A 7 -2.63 8.18 -7.56
C VAL A 7 -2.21 9.12 -6.45
N ASP A 8 -1.13 9.87 -6.66
CA ASP A 8 -0.54 10.77 -5.66
C ASP A 8 -0.27 10.11 -4.29
N GLY A 9 0.10 8.82 -4.30
CA GLY A 9 0.35 8.03 -3.10
C GLY A 9 -0.89 7.55 -2.37
N PHE A 10 -2.10 7.80 -2.87
CA PHE A 10 -3.32 7.32 -2.24
C PHE A 10 -3.64 5.90 -2.66
N ALA A 11 -3.94 5.05 -1.67
CA ALA A 11 -4.58 3.78 -1.92
C ALA A 11 -5.98 3.98 -2.51
N GLY A 12 -6.39 3.04 -3.36
CA GLY A 12 -7.66 3.05 -4.07
C GLY A 12 -8.26 1.65 -4.20
N ASP A 13 -9.37 1.53 -4.92
CA ASP A 13 -10.13 0.28 -5.01
C ASP A 13 -9.33 -0.90 -5.57
N TYR A 14 -8.35 -0.62 -6.44
CA TYR A 14 -7.39 -1.62 -6.91
C TYR A 14 -6.69 -2.32 -5.73
N HIS A 15 -6.20 -1.56 -4.75
CA HIS A 15 -5.45 -2.09 -3.61
C HIS A 15 -6.38 -2.89 -2.68
N ILE A 16 -7.64 -2.47 -2.54
CA ILE A 16 -8.66 -3.22 -1.80
C ILE A 16 -8.88 -4.60 -2.42
N ALA A 17 -9.12 -4.66 -3.74
CA ALA A 17 -9.32 -5.92 -4.44
C ALA A 17 -8.04 -6.80 -4.42
N HIS A 18 -6.89 -6.19 -4.71
CA HIS A 18 -5.60 -6.88 -4.78
C HIS A 18 -5.19 -7.50 -3.45
N LEU A 19 -5.33 -6.76 -2.33
CA LEU A 19 -4.92 -7.24 -1.01
C LEU A 19 -6.00 -8.13 -0.39
N GLY A 20 -7.28 -7.79 -0.59
CA GLY A 20 -8.41 -8.58 -0.11
C GLY A 20 -8.41 -10.01 -0.62
N ARG A 21 -8.02 -10.25 -1.89
CA ARG A 21 -7.94 -11.61 -2.46
C ARG A 21 -6.96 -12.51 -1.69
N PHE A 22 -5.89 -11.96 -1.12
CA PHE A 22 -4.93 -12.75 -0.34
C PHE A 22 -5.53 -13.12 1.02
N ALA A 23 -6.19 -12.18 1.70
CA ALA A 23 -6.87 -12.51 2.95
C ALA A 23 -7.99 -13.54 2.73
N MET A 24 -8.81 -13.37 1.68
CA MET A 24 -9.83 -14.36 1.28
C MET A 24 -9.22 -15.73 0.93
N GLY A 25 -8.00 -15.75 0.41
CA GLY A 25 -7.26 -16.98 0.10
C GLY A 25 -6.73 -17.72 1.33
N GLY A 26 -6.91 -17.18 2.54
CA GLY A 26 -6.51 -17.82 3.80
C GLY A 26 -5.08 -17.53 4.25
N PHE A 27 -4.42 -16.50 3.70
CA PHE A 27 -3.09 -16.09 4.15
C PHE A 27 -3.18 -15.39 5.51
N GLY A 28 -2.44 -15.88 6.51
CA GLY A 28 -2.50 -15.35 7.89
C GLY A 28 -1.90 -13.94 8.06
N VAL A 29 -1.03 -13.51 7.14
CA VAL A 29 -0.46 -12.15 7.09
C VAL A 29 -0.49 -11.65 5.66
N VAL A 30 -0.96 -10.41 5.47
CA VAL A 30 -0.96 -9.74 4.17
C VAL A 30 -0.18 -8.43 4.30
N MET A 31 0.91 -8.33 3.53
CA MET A 31 1.78 -7.16 3.49
C MET A 31 1.39 -6.26 2.33
N THR A 32 1.16 -4.98 2.61
CA THR A 32 1.11 -3.94 1.57
C THR A 32 2.48 -3.77 0.92
N GLU A 33 2.49 -3.26 -0.32
CA GLU A 33 3.73 -2.98 -1.07
C GLU A 33 4.59 -1.89 -0.42
N ALA A 34 5.78 -1.67 -0.99
CA ALA A 34 6.66 -0.59 -0.55
C ALA A 34 5.90 0.75 -0.59
N THR A 35 5.66 1.30 0.58
CA THR A 35 4.86 2.50 0.79
C THR A 35 5.81 3.64 1.15
N ALA A 36 5.87 4.66 0.30
CA ALA A 36 6.84 5.72 0.42
C ALA A 36 6.55 6.61 1.64
N ILE A 37 7.61 6.93 2.40
CA ILE A 37 7.55 7.82 3.58
C ILE A 37 7.63 9.31 3.23
N SER A 38 7.89 9.64 1.97
CA SER A 38 7.90 10.99 1.43
C SER A 38 7.53 10.96 -0.06
N PRO A 39 7.02 12.06 -0.65
CA PRO A 39 6.69 12.10 -2.07
C PRO A 39 7.88 11.80 -2.99
N GLN A 40 9.09 12.25 -2.61
CA GLN A 40 10.34 12.03 -3.34
C GLN A 40 10.88 10.61 -3.14
N GLY A 41 10.43 9.92 -2.10
CA GLY A 41 10.83 8.56 -1.78
C GLY A 41 10.16 7.48 -2.62
N ARG A 42 9.17 7.84 -3.44
CA ARG A 42 8.53 6.93 -4.38
C ARG A 42 9.50 6.41 -5.43
N LEU A 43 9.41 5.11 -5.75
CA LEU A 43 10.10 4.52 -6.89
C LEU A 43 9.46 5.06 -8.19
N THR A 44 8.15 4.88 -8.34
CA THR A 44 7.36 5.36 -9.49
C THR A 44 6.27 6.36 -9.05
N TYR A 45 5.66 7.10 -9.97
CA TYR A 45 4.52 7.96 -9.61
C TYR A 45 3.29 7.18 -9.09
N GLY A 46 3.21 5.89 -9.43
CA GLY A 46 2.16 4.96 -9.02
C GLY A 46 2.38 4.29 -7.65
N ASP A 47 3.44 4.62 -6.92
CA ASP A 47 3.72 4.03 -5.61
C ASP A 47 2.75 4.54 -4.53
N LEU A 48 2.37 3.65 -3.60
CA LEU A 48 1.67 4.02 -2.38
C LEU A 48 2.49 5.00 -1.52
N GLY A 49 1.79 5.83 -0.75
CA GLY A 49 2.36 6.81 0.14
C GLY A 49 1.76 6.78 1.55
N LEU A 50 2.58 7.12 2.54
CA LEU A 50 2.16 7.30 3.93
C LEU A 50 2.99 8.41 4.60
N TRP A 51 2.99 9.59 3.97
CA TRP A 51 3.69 10.80 4.42
C TRP A 51 2.74 11.90 4.91
N SER A 52 1.43 11.69 4.78
CA SER A 52 0.38 12.63 5.20
C SER A 52 -0.78 11.88 5.84
N ASP A 53 -1.39 12.48 6.88
CA ASP A 53 -2.59 11.94 7.53
C ASP A 53 -3.77 11.76 6.56
N THR A 54 -3.81 12.53 5.47
CA THR A 54 -4.80 12.36 4.40
C THR A 54 -4.75 10.97 3.76
N GLN A 55 -3.61 10.28 3.80
CA GLN A 55 -3.41 8.94 3.25
C GLN A 55 -3.84 7.82 4.21
N VAL A 56 -4.12 8.15 5.48
CA VAL A 56 -4.48 7.16 6.51
C VAL A 56 -5.84 6.54 6.23
N LEU A 57 -6.86 7.34 5.88
CA LEU A 57 -8.22 6.85 5.72
C LEU A 57 -8.34 5.76 4.63
N PRO A 58 -7.78 5.92 3.41
CA PRO A 58 -7.79 4.85 2.41
C PRO A 58 -7.04 3.59 2.85
N MET A 59 -5.91 3.73 3.55
CA MET A 59 -5.14 2.60 4.08
C MET A 59 -5.91 1.86 5.18
N ALA A 60 -6.60 2.57 6.06
CA ALA A 60 -7.41 1.99 7.12
C ALA A 60 -8.55 1.11 6.56
N ARG A 61 -9.13 1.47 5.42
CA ARG A 61 -10.15 0.62 4.74
C ARG A 61 -9.58 -0.74 4.36
N ILE A 62 -8.34 -0.78 3.86
CA ILE A 62 -7.64 -2.03 3.53
C ILE A 62 -7.38 -2.83 4.81
N VAL A 63 -6.83 -2.19 5.85
CA VAL A 63 -6.52 -2.87 7.12
C VAL A 63 -7.77 -3.50 7.74
N ASN A 64 -8.87 -2.76 7.80
CA ASN A 64 -10.15 -3.25 8.32
C ASN A 64 -10.68 -4.44 7.52
N LEU A 65 -10.59 -4.39 6.18
CA LEU A 65 -10.97 -5.52 5.33
C LEU A 65 -10.12 -6.76 5.63
N LEU A 66 -8.79 -6.62 5.69
CA LEU A 66 -7.88 -7.74 5.95
C LEU A 66 -8.16 -8.38 7.32
N HIS A 67 -8.32 -7.56 8.36
CA HIS A 67 -8.65 -8.05 9.70
C HIS A 67 -10.02 -8.75 9.75
N SER A 68 -11.03 -8.24 9.03
CA SER A 68 -12.35 -8.88 8.94
C SER A 68 -12.33 -10.27 8.30
N LEU A 69 -11.30 -10.54 7.49
CA LEU A 69 -11.06 -11.81 6.80
C LEU A 69 -10.06 -12.71 7.56
N GLY A 70 -9.66 -12.34 8.78
CA GLY A 70 -8.78 -13.13 9.64
C GLY A 70 -7.29 -13.01 9.31
N ALA A 71 -6.88 -12.09 8.43
CA ALA A 71 -5.49 -11.83 8.11
C ALA A 71 -4.93 -10.67 8.95
N THR A 72 -3.68 -10.77 9.39
CA THR A 72 -2.95 -9.63 9.99
C THR A 72 -2.45 -8.71 8.88
N ALA A 73 -2.73 -7.41 8.98
CA ALA A 73 -2.22 -6.42 8.03
C ALA A 73 -0.80 -5.96 8.39
N GLY A 74 0.09 -5.89 7.41
CA GLY A 74 1.42 -5.31 7.56
C GLY A 74 1.79 -4.33 6.44
N VAL A 75 2.81 -3.51 6.67
CA VAL A 75 3.29 -2.51 5.72
C VAL A 75 4.81 -2.52 5.61
N GLN A 76 5.30 -2.39 4.38
CA GLN A 76 6.71 -2.13 4.10
C GLN A 76 6.90 -0.63 3.88
N LEU A 77 7.43 0.08 4.87
CA LEU A 77 7.83 1.49 4.70
C LEU A 77 9.14 1.57 3.90
N GLY A 78 9.23 2.52 2.97
CA GLY A 78 10.39 2.62 2.09
C GLY A 78 10.70 4.03 1.59
N HIS A 79 11.92 4.18 1.08
CA HIS A 79 12.38 5.33 0.30
C HIS A 79 13.34 4.82 -0.77
N ALA A 80 13.03 5.01 -2.05
CA ALA A 80 13.81 4.46 -3.17
C ALA A 80 15.16 5.17 -3.40
N GLY A 81 15.32 6.39 -2.87
CA GLY A 81 16.61 7.08 -2.83
C GLY A 81 17.09 7.44 -4.22
N ALA A 82 18.32 7.07 -4.58
CA ALA A 82 18.84 7.31 -5.93
C ALA A 82 18.07 6.58 -7.04
N LYS A 83 17.19 5.63 -6.69
CA LYS A 83 16.33 4.91 -7.64
C LYS A 83 14.95 5.55 -7.81
N SER A 84 14.62 6.58 -7.04
CA SER A 84 13.32 7.27 -7.10
C SER A 84 13.04 7.92 -8.46
N ALA A 85 11.77 8.27 -8.68
CA ALA A 85 11.29 8.95 -9.90
C ALA A 85 11.53 8.17 -11.20
N THR A 86 11.49 6.84 -11.13
CA THR A 86 11.46 5.97 -12.30
C THR A 86 10.02 5.72 -12.74
N LEU A 87 9.60 6.37 -13.84
CA LEU A 87 8.29 6.25 -14.50
C LEU A 87 7.03 6.54 -13.67
#